data_AF-A0AA96EG35-F1
#
_entry.id   AF-A0AA96EG35-F1
#
_cell.length_a   1.000
_cell.length_b   1.000
_cell.length_c   1.000
_cell.angle_alpha   90.00
_cell.angle_beta   90.00
_cell.angle_gamma   90.00
#
_symmetry.space_group_name_H-M   'P 1'
#
loop_
_entity.id
_entity.type
_entity.pdbx_description
1 polymer ?
#
loop_
_entity_poly.entity_id
_entity_poly.type
_entity_poly.pdbx_seq_one_letter_code
_entity_poly.pdbx_strand_id
1 'polypeptide(L)'
;MTSTSSVGGSNDHGASQSLSGPPASTFNGSPQPDAVQGMTLSIPTATPALSFSHTVAVGETVDSIAGRYNVDANAIRAANPDLLDPLGGSFDVTASLPELQDAVKNMEPMVGLSLTIPAANPRMVMDHVVTSGETMESIARDYSVKVDALRQANLTQLALQAMLTAPPSIESGPGKLGAIDTTGLTGVQRTVADVYNKYGGTIEALADKAGIQVKDVLGIITQETSAQIDPYARMTIRFEVHKFAQAIDPTQQAEFDQHFQYNHAPKKGYLGHKFNATGAPDDWHALHPTGSPKDQDINWDAFNYAYGMDAEAAAASISMGPGQVMGFNHTSVGYTSADAMYKALKDSAYNQFAAMTDHIAANAELKKDLNDGDYDAFAKLYNGGIAGYGENVKNYAQAFEDVTAGMKPPAPPAVTRH
;
A
#
# COMPACT_ATOMS: atom_id res chain seq x y z
N MET A 1 28.73 -68.50 -40.45
CA MET A 1 29.73 -68.02 -39.49
C MET A 1 29.97 -66.54 -39.78
N THR A 2 30.17 -65.77 -38.70
CA THR A 2 30.76 -64.43 -38.63
C THR A 2 30.04 -63.25 -39.31
N SER A 3 29.41 -62.46 -38.45
CA SER A 3 29.19 -61.02 -38.55
C SER A 3 30.49 -60.24 -38.76
N THR A 4 30.43 -59.12 -39.50
CA THR A 4 31.03 -57.81 -39.14
C THR A 4 30.67 -56.71 -40.17
N SER A 5 30.33 -55.52 -39.63
CA SER A 5 30.62 -54.15 -40.14
C SER A 5 29.67 -53.40 -41.09
N SER A 6 28.91 -52.45 -40.50
CA SER A 6 28.81 -50.98 -40.74
C SER A 6 29.02 -50.41 -42.15
N VAL A 7 28.34 -49.36 -42.66
CA VAL A 7 28.02 -47.97 -42.21
C VAL A 7 27.00 -47.46 -43.27
N GLY A 8 26.03 -46.55 -43.10
CA GLY A 8 25.61 -45.64 -42.04
C GLY A 8 24.65 -44.58 -42.64
N GLY A 9 24.06 -43.75 -41.77
CA GLY A 9 23.51 -42.43 -42.09
C GLY A 9 22.03 -42.36 -42.47
N SER A 10 21.16 -42.14 -41.48
CA SER A 10 19.80 -41.62 -41.70
C SER A 10 19.52 -40.50 -40.69
N ASN A 11 19.40 -39.28 -41.23
CA ASN A 11 18.77 -38.14 -40.58
C ASN A 11 17.29 -38.44 -40.44
N ASP A 12 16.73 -38.31 -39.23
CA ASP A 12 15.29 -38.31 -39.04
C ASP A 12 14.86 -37.07 -38.25
N HIS A 13 13.83 -36.42 -38.79
CA HIS A 13 13.29 -35.15 -38.34
C HIS A 13 12.40 -35.37 -37.12
N GLY A 14 12.79 -34.82 -35.97
CA GLY A 14 11.94 -34.74 -34.79
C GLY A 14 10.77 -33.77 -35.02
N ALA A 15 9.57 -34.32 -35.15
CA ALA A 15 8.31 -33.59 -35.23
C ALA A 15 8.00 -32.85 -33.92
N SER A 16 7.85 -31.53 -33.97
CA SER A 16 7.14 -30.77 -32.93
C SER A 16 5.64 -30.84 -33.22
N GLN A 17 4.89 -31.46 -32.32
CA GLN A 17 3.43 -31.39 -32.38
C GLN A 17 2.97 -30.02 -31.86
N SER A 18 2.41 -29.25 -32.77
CA SER A 18 1.64 -28.03 -32.52
C SER A 18 0.36 -28.40 -31.75
N LEU A 19 0.22 -27.91 -30.53
CA LEU A 19 -1.06 -27.87 -29.82
C LEU A 19 -1.74 -26.54 -30.17
N SER A 20 -2.60 -26.58 -31.19
CA SER A 20 -3.57 -25.53 -31.50
C SER A 20 -4.58 -25.41 -30.35
N GLY A 21 -4.51 -24.29 -29.62
CA GLY A 21 -5.53 -23.90 -28.63
C GLY A 21 -6.87 -23.53 -29.29
N PRO A 22 -7.98 -23.56 -28.54
CA PRO A 22 -9.30 -23.22 -29.08
C PRO A 22 -9.37 -21.73 -29.46
N PRO A 23 -10.24 -21.34 -30.41
CA PRO A 23 -10.34 -19.96 -30.85
C PRO A 23 -10.83 -19.07 -29.72
N ALA A 24 -10.23 -17.88 -29.59
CA ALA A 24 -10.64 -16.85 -28.66
C ALA A 24 -12.13 -16.51 -28.87
N SER A 25 -12.94 -16.70 -27.83
CA SER A 25 -14.32 -16.23 -27.83
C SER A 25 -14.29 -14.70 -27.89
N THR A 26 -14.84 -14.12 -28.96
CA THR A 26 -15.14 -12.70 -29.03
C THR A 26 -16.23 -12.40 -27.99
N PHE A 27 -15.81 -11.92 -26.81
CA PHE A 27 -16.71 -11.33 -25.83
C PHE A 27 -17.33 -10.08 -26.46
N ASN A 28 -18.58 -10.20 -26.90
CA ASN A 28 -19.44 -9.05 -27.18
C ASN A 28 -19.82 -8.48 -25.81
N GLY A 29 -18.94 -7.65 -25.26
CA GLY A 29 -19.06 -7.10 -23.91
C GLY A 29 -20.20 -6.09 -23.84
N SER A 30 -21.15 -6.33 -22.92
CA SER A 30 -21.90 -5.26 -22.26
C SER A 30 -20.92 -4.16 -21.78
N PRO A 31 -21.34 -2.89 -21.68
CA PRO A 31 -20.47 -1.83 -21.19
C PRO A 31 -19.89 -2.24 -19.82
N GLN A 32 -18.56 -2.34 -19.73
CA GLN A 32 -17.89 -2.50 -18.43
C GLN A 32 -18.13 -1.23 -17.60
N PRO A 33 -18.32 -1.33 -16.29
CA PRO A 33 -18.48 -0.14 -15.45
C PRO A 33 -17.22 0.74 -15.55
N ASP A 34 -17.40 1.96 -16.06
CA ASP A 34 -16.35 2.83 -16.61
C ASP A 34 -15.54 3.65 -15.57
N ALA A 35 -15.88 3.60 -14.28
CA ALA A 35 -15.12 4.09 -13.12
C ALA A 35 -16.08 3.97 -11.92
N VAL A 36 -15.64 3.47 -10.77
CA VAL A 36 -16.49 3.39 -9.57
C VAL A 36 -15.87 4.21 -8.46
N GLN A 37 -16.64 5.11 -7.83
CA GLN A 37 -16.14 5.90 -6.69
C GLN A 37 -15.46 5.00 -5.64
N GLY A 38 -14.26 5.38 -5.22
CA GLY A 38 -13.42 4.63 -4.30
C GLY A 38 -12.52 3.58 -4.96
N MET A 39 -12.66 3.33 -6.27
CA MET A 39 -11.76 2.47 -7.02
C MET A 39 -10.42 3.16 -7.19
N THR A 40 -9.34 2.54 -6.73
CA THR A 40 -7.99 2.95 -7.09
C THR A 40 -7.70 2.51 -8.53
N LEU A 41 -7.00 3.30 -9.32
CA LEU A 41 -6.55 2.97 -10.65
C LEU A 41 -5.05 3.17 -10.71
N SER A 42 -4.31 2.16 -11.14
CA SER A 42 -2.93 2.37 -11.53
C SER A 42 -2.91 3.20 -12.82
N ILE A 43 -2.44 4.43 -12.71
CA ILE A 43 -2.32 5.35 -13.83
C ILE A 43 -1.05 4.96 -14.59
N PRO A 44 -1.16 4.51 -15.86
CA PRO A 44 0.02 4.22 -16.67
C PRO A 44 0.83 5.50 -16.84
N THR A 45 2.16 5.37 -16.96
CA THR A 45 3.04 6.52 -17.20
C THR A 45 2.49 7.36 -18.35
N ALA A 46 2.35 8.67 -18.10
CA ALA A 46 1.97 9.62 -19.13
C ALA A 46 2.90 9.41 -20.34
N THR A 47 2.36 9.59 -21.54
CA THR A 47 3.22 9.62 -22.72
C THR A 47 4.23 10.74 -22.47
N PRO A 48 5.55 10.46 -22.41
CA PRO A 48 6.50 11.49 -22.04
C PRO A 48 6.35 12.67 -23.01
N ALA A 49 6.29 13.88 -22.42
CA ALA A 49 6.54 15.18 -23.05
C ALA A 49 5.38 16.18 -23.29
N LEU A 50 4.27 16.22 -22.53
CA LEU A 50 3.36 17.37 -22.64
C LEU A 50 2.90 17.89 -21.27
N SER A 51 3.12 19.19 -21.04
CA SER A 51 2.43 19.95 -20.00
C SER A 51 0.93 20.08 -20.34
N PHE A 52 0.08 20.21 -19.33
CA PHE A 52 -1.37 20.41 -19.50
C PHE A 52 -1.87 21.53 -18.58
N SER A 53 -3.15 21.92 -18.70
CA SER A 53 -3.73 23.00 -17.87
C SER A 53 -4.70 22.45 -16.82
N HIS A 54 -4.59 22.89 -15.57
CA HIS A 54 -5.51 22.60 -14.47
C HIS A 54 -6.28 23.85 -14.04
N THR A 55 -7.61 23.77 -13.92
CA THR A 55 -8.42 24.88 -13.39
C THR A 55 -8.61 24.73 -11.89
N VAL A 56 -8.16 25.72 -11.14
CA VAL A 56 -8.10 25.70 -9.67
C VAL A 56 -9.50 25.75 -9.05
N ALA A 57 -9.82 24.77 -8.21
CA ALA A 57 -11.05 24.69 -7.45
C ALA A 57 -10.95 25.41 -6.09
N VAL A 58 -12.10 25.64 -5.43
CA VAL A 58 -12.16 26.26 -4.10
C VAL A 58 -11.37 25.42 -3.09
N GLY A 59 -10.36 26.02 -2.47
CA GLY A 59 -9.54 25.39 -1.41
C GLY A 59 -8.36 24.56 -1.91
N GLU A 60 -8.07 24.53 -3.21
CA GLU A 60 -6.84 23.93 -3.72
C GLU A 60 -5.63 24.86 -3.51
N THR A 61 -4.47 24.29 -3.19
CA THR A 61 -3.18 24.99 -3.14
C THR A 61 -2.25 24.48 -4.24
N VAL A 62 -1.19 25.23 -4.56
CA VAL A 62 -0.19 24.73 -5.53
C VAL A 62 0.43 23.41 -5.06
N ASP A 63 0.61 23.20 -3.75
CA ASP A 63 1.12 21.94 -3.21
C ASP A 63 0.08 20.81 -3.26
N SER A 64 -1.21 21.08 -3.06
CA SER A 64 -2.25 20.05 -3.22
C SER A 64 -2.43 19.64 -4.68
N ILE A 65 -2.26 20.59 -5.61
CA ILE A 65 -2.26 20.36 -7.07
C ILE A 65 -0.99 19.61 -7.50
N ALA A 66 0.17 19.97 -6.93
CA ALA A 66 1.43 19.27 -7.14
C ALA A 66 1.35 17.81 -6.69
N GLY A 67 0.81 17.56 -5.49
CA GLY A 67 0.55 16.21 -5.01
C GLY A 67 -0.46 15.46 -5.86
N ARG A 68 -1.49 16.15 -6.38
CA ARG A 68 -2.50 15.57 -7.28
C ARG A 68 -1.91 15.09 -8.61
N TYR A 69 -1.02 15.88 -9.20
CA TYR A 69 -0.47 15.64 -10.53
C TYR A 69 0.95 15.07 -10.55
N ASN A 70 1.50 14.83 -9.37
CA ASN A 70 2.83 14.26 -9.20
C ASN A 70 3.90 15.04 -9.98
N VAL A 71 3.89 16.34 -9.74
CA VAL A 71 4.83 17.31 -10.29
C VAL A 71 5.44 18.08 -9.13
N ASP A 72 6.66 18.58 -9.30
CA ASP A 72 7.22 19.51 -8.34
C ASP A 72 6.33 20.77 -8.26
N ALA A 73 5.88 21.12 -7.06
CA ALA A 73 5.10 22.34 -6.83
C ALA A 73 5.86 23.59 -7.30
N ASN A 74 7.19 23.60 -7.20
CA ASN A 74 8.03 24.67 -7.75
C ASN A 74 8.10 24.63 -9.27
N ALA A 75 7.97 23.46 -9.90
CA ALA A 75 7.83 23.38 -11.34
C ALA A 75 6.47 23.93 -11.81
N ILE A 76 5.39 23.73 -11.05
CA ILE A 76 4.12 24.43 -11.29
C ILE A 76 4.33 25.94 -11.12
N ARG A 77 4.98 26.40 -10.04
CA ARG A 77 5.24 27.83 -9.81
C ARG A 77 6.05 28.44 -10.95
N ALA A 78 7.11 27.76 -11.40
CA ALA A 78 7.96 28.21 -12.51
C ALA A 78 7.27 28.21 -13.87
N ALA A 79 6.30 27.31 -14.09
CA ALA A 79 5.49 27.27 -15.30
C ALA A 79 4.37 28.33 -15.31
N ASN A 80 4.08 28.96 -14.16
CA ASN A 80 3.01 29.94 -13.98
C ASN A 80 3.49 31.23 -13.27
N PRO A 81 4.56 31.88 -13.77
CA PRO A 81 5.19 33.01 -13.07
C PRO A 81 4.25 34.22 -12.93
N ASP A 82 3.41 34.49 -13.93
CA ASP A 82 2.52 35.65 -13.95
C ASP A 82 1.21 35.46 -13.15
N LEU A 83 0.89 34.21 -12.79
CA LEU A 83 -0.40 33.81 -12.23
C LEU A 83 -0.37 33.59 -10.73
N LEU A 84 0.82 33.39 -10.17
CA LEU A 84 1.06 33.10 -8.75
C LEU A 84 1.81 34.26 -8.06
N ASP A 85 1.93 35.41 -8.71
CA ASP A 85 2.48 36.64 -8.15
C ASP A 85 1.33 37.61 -7.78
N PRO A 86 1.05 37.88 -6.49
CA PRO A 86 -0.04 38.74 -6.08
C PRO A 86 0.32 40.23 -6.11
N LEU A 87 1.54 40.62 -6.50
CA LEU A 87 2.04 41.99 -6.39
C LEU A 87 2.65 42.53 -7.68
N GLY A 88 1.93 42.39 -8.80
CA GLY A 88 2.09 43.12 -10.06
C GLY A 88 3.41 43.89 -10.24
N GLY A 89 4.47 43.18 -10.61
CA GLY A 89 5.74 43.76 -11.02
C GLY A 89 6.78 42.66 -11.22
N SER A 90 7.32 42.52 -12.44
CA SER A 90 8.29 41.48 -12.81
C SER A 90 9.36 41.28 -11.73
N PHE A 91 9.34 40.14 -11.04
CA PHE A 91 10.29 39.81 -9.98
C PHE A 91 11.28 38.76 -10.49
N ASP A 92 12.57 39.03 -10.35
CA ASP A 92 13.66 38.12 -10.72
C ASP A 92 13.82 37.04 -9.65
N VAL A 93 13.34 35.83 -9.95
CA VAL A 93 13.29 34.66 -9.04
C VAL A 93 14.67 34.05 -8.79
N THR A 94 15.75 34.60 -9.38
CA THR A 94 17.12 34.07 -9.19
C THR A 94 17.87 34.69 -8.01
N ALA A 95 17.28 35.66 -7.29
CA ALA A 95 17.91 36.32 -6.15
C ALA A 95 17.42 35.77 -4.80
N SER A 96 18.33 35.10 -4.09
CA SER A 96 18.15 34.38 -2.83
C SER A 96 17.70 35.26 -1.65
N LEU A 97 16.55 34.95 -1.03
CA LEU A 97 16.16 35.36 0.32
C LEU A 97 15.18 34.33 0.94
N PRO A 98 15.49 33.73 2.11
CA PRO A 98 14.63 32.73 2.77
C PRO A 98 13.23 33.23 3.14
N GLU A 99 13.08 34.51 3.45
CA GLU A 99 11.81 35.13 3.88
C GLU A 99 10.77 35.22 2.74
N LEU A 100 11.21 35.13 1.47
CA LEU A 100 10.34 35.13 0.29
C LEU A 100 9.84 33.72 -0.09
N GLN A 101 10.56 32.66 0.27
CA GLN A 101 10.15 31.27 -0.01
C GLN A 101 8.96 30.85 0.85
N ASP A 102 8.92 31.31 2.11
CA ASP A 102 7.80 31.04 3.03
C ASP A 102 6.51 31.78 2.62
N ALA A 103 6.62 32.93 1.95
CA ALA A 103 5.46 33.70 1.48
C ALA A 103 4.73 33.06 0.28
N VAL A 104 5.45 32.29 -0.55
CA VAL A 104 4.90 31.63 -1.76
C VAL A 104 4.48 30.16 -1.49
N LYS A 105 4.97 29.57 -0.40
CA LYS A 105 4.74 28.17 -0.01
C LYS A 105 3.25 27.82 0.04
N ASN A 106 2.41 28.72 0.57
CA ASN A 106 0.99 28.47 0.82
C ASN A 106 0.04 29.38 0.03
N MET A 107 0.43 29.90 -1.14
CA MET A 107 -0.50 30.69 -1.95
C MET A 107 -1.62 29.80 -2.49
N GLU A 108 -2.85 30.06 -2.03
CA GLU A 108 -4.06 29.61 -2.72
C GLU A 108 -4.10 30.32 -4.08
N PRO A 109 -4.02 29.59 -5.20
CA PRO A 109 -4.26 30.20 -6.50
C PRO A 109 -5.71 30.71 -6.53
N MET A 110 -5.97 31.79 -7.25
CA MET A 110 -7.34 32.31 -7.36
C MET A 110 -8.25 31.24 -7.96
N VAL A 111 -9.38 30.96 -7.30
CA VAL A 111 -10.39 30.01 -7.77
C VAL A 111 -10.81 30.36 -9.20
N GLY A 112 -10.78 29.36 -10.09
CA GLY A 112 -11.11 29.50 -11.51
C GLY A 112 -9.91 29.83 -12.41
N LEU A 113 -8.69 29.95 -11.88
CA LEU A 113 -7.48 30.17 -12.65
C LEU A 113 -6.97 28.88 -13.30
N SER A 114 -6.50 28.95 -14.55
CA SER A 114 -5.86 27.82 -15.22
C SER A 114 -4.34 27.84 -15.04
N LEU A 115 -3.79 26.86 -14.31
CA LEU A 115 -2.35 26.65 -14.14
C LEU A 115 -1.81 25.68 -15.19
N THR A 116 -0.64 25.98 -15.76
CA THR A 116 0.18 25.05 -16.54
C THR A 116 0.86 24.07 -15.60
N ILE A 117 0.51 22.79 -15.73
CA ILE A 117 1.09 21.69 -14.97
C ILE A 117 2.19 21.05 -15.84
N PRO A 118 3.46 21.06 -15.40
CA PRO A 118 4.57 20.40 -16.11
C PRO A 118 4.37 18.88 -16.25
N ALA A 119 5.19 18.22 -17.07
CA ALA A 119 5.11 16.76 -17.21
C ALA A 119 5.46 16.05 -15.88
N ALA A 120 4.65 15.06 -15.51
CA ALA A 120 4.83 14.28 -14.29
C ALA A 120 6.19 13.56 -14.23
N ASN A 121 6.72 13.35 -13.02
CA ASN A 121 7.93 12.56 -12.84
C ASN A 121 7.68 11.12 -13.33
N PRO A 122 8.38 10.66 -14.39
CA PRO A 122 8.11 9.35 -15.01
C PRO A 122 8.50 8.16 -14.13
N ARG A 123 9.14 8.40 -12.97
CA ARG A 123 9.58 7.37 -12.04
C ARG A 123 8.58 7.02 -10.94
N MET A 124 7.50 7.78 -10.75
CA MET A 124 6.50 7.45 -9.74
C MET A 124 5.33 6.71 -10.40
N VAL A 125 5.09 5.47 -9.97
CA VAL A 125 3.86 4.74 -10.30
C VAL A 125 2.72 5.43 -9.56
N MET A 126 1.75 5.93 -10.32
CA MET A 126 0.61 6.65 -9.78
C MET A 126 -0.57 5.69 -9.55
N ASP A 127 -1.21 5.84 -8.40
CA ASP A 127 -2.52 5.26 -8.09
C ASP A 127 -3.52 6.44 -7.96
N HIS A 128 -4.67 6.38 -8.65
CA HIS A 128 -5.74 7.39 -8.59
C HIS A 128 -7.01 6.79 -7.99
N VAL A 129 -7.51 7.36 -6.91
CA VAL A 129 -8.79 6.95 -6.31
C VAL A 129 -9.92 7.73 -6.98
N VAL A 130 -10.77 7.02 -7.71
CA VAL A 130 -11.95 7.58 -8.39
C VAL A 130 -12.86 8.27 -7.36
N THR A 131 -13.18 9.52 -7.58
CA THR A 131 -14.10 10.33 -6.78
C THR A 131 -15.51 10.36 -7.40
N SER A 132 -16.48 10.90 -6.65
CA SER A 132 -17.88 10.90 -7.10
C SER A 132 -18.06 11.72 -8.38
N GLY A 133 -18.53 11.08 -9.44
CA GLY A 133 -18.79 11.72 -10.74
C GLY A 133 -17.63 11.67 -11.74
N GLU A 134 -16.48 11.08 -11.38
CA GLU A 134 -15.40 10.82 -12.32
C GLU A 134 -15.70 9.61 -13.23
N THR A 135 -15.15 9.64 -14.44
CA THR A 135 -15.25 8.61 -15.48
C THR A 135 -13.84 8.22 -15.93
N MET A 136 -13.62 7.02 -16.47
CA MET A 136 -12.33 6.69 -17.12
C MET A 136 -11.94 7.76 -18.13
N GLU A 137 -12.89 8.35 -18.85
CA GLU A 137 -12.67 9.43 -19.81
C GLU A 137 -12.22 10.73 -19.16
N SER A 138 -12.77 11.11 -18.00
CA SER A 138 -12.33 12.31 -17.28
C SER A 138 -10.97 12.07 -16.65
N ILE A 139 -10.76 10.91 -16.03
CA ILE A 139 -9.50 10.55 -15.38
C ILE A 139 -8.38 10.43 -16.40
N ALA A 140 -8.60 9.71 -17.51
CA ALA A 140 -7.61 9.61 -18.58
C ALA A 140 -7.24 10.98 -19.16
N ARG A 141 -8.22 11.89 -19.24
CA ARG A 141 -8.00 13.28 -19.67
C ARG A 141 -7.19 14.05 -18.64
N ASP A 142 -7.50 13.91 -17.36
CA ASP A 142 -6.82 14.60 -16.25
C ASP A 142 -5.36 14.14 -16.09
N TYR A 143 -5.07 12.86 -16.36
CA TYR A 143 -3.72 12.30 -16.35
C TYR A 143 -3.01 12.32 -17.71
N SER A 144 -3.65 12.87 -18.75
CA SER A 144 -3.09 12.89 -20.12
C SER A 144 -2.64 11.52 -20.64
N VAL A 145 -3.39 10.46 -20.33
CA VAL A 145 -3.18 9.09 -20.81
C VAL A 145 -4.27 8.71 -21.80
N LYS A 146 -3.99 7.72 -22.67
CA LYS A 146 -5.06 7.16 -23.51
C LYS A 146 -6.01 6.37 -22.61
N VAL A 147 -7.31 6.63 -22.74
CA VAL A 147 -8.34 5.92 -21.96
C VAL A 147 -8.27 4.40 -22.14
N ASP A 148 -7.89 3.92 -23.33
CA ASP A 148 -7.70 2.48 -23.58
C ASP A 148 -6.47 1.92 -22.86
N ALA A 149 -5.39 2.70 -22.73
CA ALA A 149 -4.21 2.31 -21.98
C ALA A 149 -4.49 2.30 -20.47
N LEU A 150 -5.26 3.29 -19.98
CA LEU A 150 -5.75 3.33 -18.61
C LEU A 150 -6.64 2.12 -18.31
N ARG A 151 -7.59 1.80 -19.20
CA ARG A 151 -8.43 0.59 -19.08
C ARG A 151 -7.58 -0.68 -19.09
N GLN A 152 -6.62 -0.79 -20.01
CA GLN A 152 -5.76 -1.96 -20.16
C GLN A 152 -4.90 -2.22 -18.93
N ALA A 153 -4.31 -1.16 -18.36
CA ALA A 153 -3.53 -1.22 -17.13
C ALA A 153 -4.36 -1.67 -15.92
N ASN A 154 -5.67 -1.40 -15.94
CA ASN A 154 -6.59 -1.69 -14.84
C ASN A 154 -7.56 -2.85 -15.15
N LEU A 155 -7.32 -3.66 -16.19
CA LEU A 155 -8.24 -4.74 -16.60
C LEU A 155 -8.55 -5.74 -15.48
N THR A 156 -7.53 -6.12 -14.71
CA THR A 156 -7.68 -7.01 -13.55
C THR A 156 -8.46 -6.34 -12.42
N GLN A 157 -8.27 -5.04 -12.21
CA GLN A 157 -8.97 -4.25 -11.19
C GLN A 157 -10.42 -3.96 -11.57
N LEU A 158 -10.72 -3.77 -12.86
CA LEU A 158 -12.08 -3.65 -13.39
C LEU A 158 -12.82 -4.99 -13.37
N ALA A 159 -12.12 -6.11 -13.60
CA ALA A 159 -12.65 -7.46 -13.39
C ALA A 159 -12.92 -7.75 -11.90
N LEU A 160 -12.03 -7.28 -11.01
CA LEU A 160 -12.22 -7.31 -9.56
C LEU A 160 -13.39 -6.42 -9.12
N GLN A 161 -13.56 -5.23 -9.70
CA GLN A 161 -14.69 -4.34 -9.43
C GLN A 161 -16.03 -4.95 -9.90
N ALA A 162 -16.04 -5.63 -11.04
CA ALA A 162 -17.20 -6.43 -11.48
C ALA A 162 -17.49 -7.60 -10.52
N MET A 163 -16.47 -8.13 -9.83
CA MET A 163 -16.60 -9.12 -8.76
C MET A 163 -17.07 -8.52 -7.42
N LEU A 164 -16.66 -7.29 -7.10
CA LEU A 164 -16.99 -6.55 -5.87
C LEU A 164 -18.37 -5.84 -5.92
N THR A 165 -18.92 -5.59 -7.11
CA THR A 165 -20.26 -5.00 -7.32
C THR A 165 -21.38 -6.04 -7.40
N ALA A 166 -21.02 -7.31 -7.51
CA ALA A 166 -21.87 -8.39 -6.98
C ALA A 166 -21.73 -8.38 -5.45
N PRO A 167 -22.81 -8.61 -4.68
CA PRO A 167 -22.74 -8.59 -3.21
C PRO A 167 -21.61 -9.51 -2.72
N PRO A 168 -20.83 -9.09 -1.70
CA PRO A 168 -19.61 -9.76 -1.31
C PRO A 168 -19.93 -11.18 -0.85
N SER A 169 -19.54 -12.18 -1.63
CA SER A 169 -19.44 -13.53 -1.10
C SER A 169 -18.09 -13.66 -0.39
N ILE A 170 -18.13 -13.40 0.93
CA ILE A 170 -17.11 -13.72 1.95
C ILE A 170 -15.98 -12.67 1.94
N GLU A 171 -15.98 -11.61 2.76
CA GLU A 171 -15.09 -11.52 3.95
C GLU A 171 -15.24 -10.16 4.69
N SER A 172 -16.47 -9.79 5.07
CA SER A 172 -16.68 -8.73 6.07
C SER A 172 -17.84 -9.12 6.95
N GLY A 173 -17.71 -8.85 8.25
CA GLY A 173 -18.71 -9.17 9.25
C GLY A 173 -18.15 -9.96 10.44
N PRO A 174 -18.98 -10.12 11.48
CA PRO A 174 -18.59 -10.83 12.69
C PRO A 174 -18.31 -12.30 12.41
N GLY A 175 -17.51 -12.92 13.27
CA GLY A 175 -17.24 -14.35 13.22
C GLY A 175 -18.37 -15.20 13.77
N LYS A 176 -18.06 -16.45 14.13
CA LYS A 176 -19.03 -17.44 14.63
C LYS A 176 -19.76 -16.98 15.90
N LEU A 177 -19.24 -16.01 16.65
CA LEU A 177 -19.90 -15.46 17.84
C LEU A 177 -21.03 -14.47 17.50
N GLY A 178 -21.14 -14.02 16.25
CA GLY A 178 -22.02 -12.92 15.86
C GLY A 178 -21.48 -11.56 16.31
N ALA A 179 -22.25 -10.50 16.05
CA ALA A 179 -21.81 -9.15 16.40
C ALA A 179 -21.80 -8.93 17.92
N ILE A 180 -20.71 -8.38 18.43
CA ILE A 180 -20.56 -7.90 19.80
C ILE A 180 -21.33 -6.59 19.92
N ASP A 181 -22.22 -6.49 20.91
CA ASP A 181 -22.87 -5.22 21.23
C ASP A 181 -21.83 -4.24 21.78
N THR A 182 -21.60 -3.16 21.04
CA THR A 182 -20.61 -2.15 21.44
C THR A 182 -21.22 -1.09 22.35
N THR A 183 -22.51 -1.14 22.66
CA THR A 183 -23.17 -0.18 23.54
C THR A 183 -22.52 -0.22 24.94
N GLY A 184 -21.98 0.92 25.39
CA GLY A 184 -21.32 1.02 26.69
C GLY A 184 -19.85 0.57 26.74
N LEU A 185 -19.31 -0.04 25.67
CA LEU A 185 -17.87 -0.35 25.59
C LEU A 185 -17.06 0.94 25.36
N THR A 186 -15.87 1.01 25.93
CA THR A 186 -14.94 2.14 25.78
C THR A 186 -13.49 1.66 25.65
N GLY A 187 -12.60 2.55 25.16
CA GLY A 187 -11.18 2.24 25.01
C GLY A 187 -10.91 0.95 24.25
N VAL A 188 -10.03 0.12 24.80
CA VAL A 188 -9.62 -1.17 24.22
C VAL A 188 -10.80 -2.09 23.94
N GLN A 189 -11.76 -2.20 24.86
CA GLN A 189 -12.91 -3.09 24.71
C GLN A 189 -13.74 -2.73 23.47
N ARG A 190 -13.92 -1.44 23.21
CA ARG A 190 -14.58 -0.97 21.99
C ARG A 190 -13.73 -1.29 20.76
N THR A 191 -12.43 -0.99 20.79
CA THR A 191 -11.54 -1.23 19.65
C THR A 191 -11.54 -2.70 19.22
N VAL A 192 -11.35 -3.64 20.15
CA VAL A 192 -11.33 -5.08 19.81
C VAL A 192 -12.69 -5.58 19.32
N ALA A 193 -13.79 -5.07 19.89
CA ALA A 193 -15.14 -5.40 19.46
C ALA A 193 -15.45 -4.88 18.04
N ASP A 194 -15.05 -3.65 17.73
CA ASP A 194 -15.24 -3.06 16.40
C ASP A 194 -14.44 -3.81 15.33
N VAL A 195 -13.19 -4.21 15.62
CA VAL A 195 -12.38 -5.04 14.70
C VAL A 195 -13.02 -6.40 14.48
N TYR A 196 -13.45 -7.08 15.54
CA TYR A 196 -14.10 -8.39 15.40
C TYR A 196 -15.45 -8.29 14.66
N ASN A 197 -16.25 -7.26 14.92
CA ASN A 197 -17.51 -7.05 14.20
C ASN A 197 -17.29 -6.80 12.70
N LYS A 198 -16.16 -6.19 12.35
CA LYS A 198 -15.82 -5.88 10.97
C LYS A 198 -15.17 -7.04 10.22
N TYR A 199 -14.28 -7.80 10.89
CA TYR A 199 -13.40 -8.78 10.25
C TYR A 199 -13.38 -10.16 10.92
N GLY A 200 -14.24 -10.42 11.91
CA GLY A 200 -14.18 -11.59 12.78
C GLY A 200 -14.24 -12.91 12.02
N GLY A 201 -15.05 -13.02 10.97
CA GLY A 201 -15.12 -14.25 10.15
C GLY A 201 -13.79 -14.57 9.45
N THR A 202 -13.17 -13.55 8.87
CA THR A 202 -11.84 -13.64 8.24
C THR A 202 -10.75 -13.99 9.26
N ILE A 203 -10.74 -13.27 10.38
CA ILE A 203 -9.75 -13.47 11.45
C ILE A 203 -9.85 -14.89 12.01
N GLU A 204 -11.06 -15.42 12.22
CA GLU A 204 -11.27 -16.80 12.64
C GLU A 204 -10.70 -17.81 11.65
N ALA A 205 -10.99 -17.65 10.35
CA ALA A 205 -10.50 -18.56 9.32
C ALA A 205 -8.96 -18.55 9.23
N LEU A 206 -8.34 -17.38 9.32
CA LEU A 206 -6.88 -17.22 9.27
C LEU A 206 -6.20 -17.72 10.55
N ALA A 207 -6.78 -17.47 11.72
CA ALA A 207 -6.29 -18.00 13.00
C ALA A 207 -6.36 -19.54 13.01
N ASP A 208 -7.48 -20.12 12.56
CA ASP A 208 -7.67 -21.57 12.42
C ASP A 208 -6.61 -22.16 11.47
N LYS A 209 -6.37 -21.53 10.31
CA LYS A 209 -5.34 -21.94 9.34
C LYS A 209 -3.93 -21.90 9.94
N ALA A 210 -3.60 -20.83 10.66
CA ALA A 210 -2.28 -20.65 11.28
C ALA A 210 -2.09 -21.51 12.54
N GLY A 211 -3.18 -22.00 13.15
CA GLY A 211 -3.16 -22.72 14.42
C GLY A 211 -2.75 -21.83 15.59
N ILE A 212 -3.31 -20.62 15.64
CA ILE A 212 -3.17 -19.63 16.73
C ILE A 212 -4.57 -19.16 17.15
N GLN A 213 -4.65 -18.38 18.23
CA GLN A 213 -5.96 -18.01 18.79
C GLN A 213 -6.45 -16.68 18.20
N VAL A 214 -7.77 -16.56 18.00
CA VAL A 214 -8.45 -15.35 17.49
C VAL A 214 -8.09 -14.11 18.32
N LYS A 215 -8.04 -14.25 19.64
CA LYS A 215 -7.71 -13.18 20.56
C LYS A 215 -6.29 -12.64 20.34
N ASP A 216 -5.35 -13.51 19.95
CA ASP A 216 -3.96 -13.14 19.72
C ASP A 216 -3.86 -12.31 18.44
N VAL A 217 -4.57 -12.72 17.38
CA VAL A 217 -4.67 -11.98 16.11
C VAL A 217 -5.26 -10.59 16.34
N LEU A 218 -6.37 -10.49 17.08
CA LEU A 218 -6.97 -9.20 17.46
C LEU A 218 -6.04 -8.35 18.32
N GLY A 219 -5.33 -8.98 19.25
CA GLY A 219 -4.37 -8.30 20.12
C GLY A 219 -3.22 -7.69 19.34
N ILE A 220 -2.65 -8.42 18.38
CA ILE A 220 -1.57 -7.93 17.51
C ILE A 220 -2.05 -6.77 16.65
N ILE A 221 -3.19 -6.92 15.93
CA ILE A 221 -3.73 -5.85 15.06
C ILE A 221 -3.99 -4.56 15.87
N THR A 222 -4.52 -4.71 17.07
CA THR A 222 -4.80 -3.57 17.97
C THR A 222 -3.51 -2.90 18.44
N GLN A 223 -2.47 -3.68 18.76
CA GLN A 223 -1.16 -3.15 19.14
C GLN A 223 -0.45 -2.44 17.98
N GLU A 224 -0.48 -3.01 16.78
CA GLU A 224 0.26 -2.48 15.63
C GLU A 224 -0.37 -1.20 15.06
N THR A 225 -1.69 -1.14 15.01
CA THR A 225 -2.38 -0.04 14.30
C THR A 225 -3.46 0.64 15.12
N SER A 226 -3.76 0.19 16.34
CA SER A 226 -4.95 0.65 17.08
C SER A 226 -6.24 0.52 16.26
N ALA A 227 -6.28 -0.44 15.32
CA ALA A 227 -7.35 -0.61 14.32
C ALA A 227 -7.58 0.61 13.40
N GLN A 228 -6.62 1.55 13.35
CA GLN A 228 -6.69 2.71 12.48
C GLN A 228 -6.48 2.26 11.04
N ILE A 229 -7.36 2.74 10.16
CA ILE A 229 -7.22 2.64 8.72
C ILE A 229 -6.75 4.01 8.25
N ASP A 230 -5.76 4.03 7.37
CA ASP A 230 -5.35 5.27 6.71
C ASP A 230 -6.59 5.98 6.11
N PRO A 231 -6.75 7.30 6.28
CA PRO A 231 -7.94 8.02 5.85
C PRO A 231 -8.16 7.97 4.33
N TYR A 232 -7.12 7.67 3.55
CA TYR A 232 -7.19 7.47 2.11
C TYR A 232 -7.33 5.99 1.72
N ALA A 233 -7.67 5.13 2.70
CA ALA A 233 -7.80 3.68 2.56
C ALA A 233 -6.52 2.99 2.04
N ARG A 234 -5.35 3.63 2.19
CA ARG A 234 -4.07 3.01 1.86
C ARG A 234 -3.71 1.95 2.91
N MET A 235 -2.92 0.96 2.49
CA MET A 235 -2.27 0.08 3.43
C MET A 235 -1.37 0.87 4.40
N THR A 236 -1.44 0.58 5.70
CA THR A 236 -0.50 1.18 6.66
C THR A 236 0.91 0.67 6.37
N ILE A 237 1.88 1.56 6.15
CA ILE A 237 3.29 1.21 5.93
C ILE A 237 4.24 1.93 6.87
N ARG A 238 5.42 1.35 7.07
CA ARG A 238 6.58 2.02 7.64
C ARG A 238 7.78 1.78 6.73
N PHE A 239 8.33 2.83 6.14
CA PHE A 239 9.51 2.74 5.27
C PHE A 239 10.80 2.77 6.08
N GLU A 240 11.59 1.72 5.94
CA GLU A 240 12.85 1.51 6.66
C GLU A 240 14.04 1.88 5.77
N VAL A 241 14.45 3.15 5.80
CA VAL A 241 15.53 3.68 4.95
C VAL A 241 16.81 2.85 5.01
N HIS A 242 17.18 2.42 6.22
CA HIS A 242 18.38 1.63 6.44
C HIS A 242 18.30 0.21 5.86
N LYS A 243 17.09 -0.32 5.65
CA LYS A 243 16.85 -1.59 4.93
C LYS A 243 16.93 -1.36 3.42
N PHE A 244 16.37 -0.26 2.95
CA PHE A 244 16.46 0.13 1.53
C PHE A 244 17.92 0.31 1.11
N ALA A 245 18.72 1.02 1.91
CA ALA A 245 20.16 1.17 1.72
C ALA A 245 20.93 -0.16 1.58
N GLN A 246 20.45 -1.23 2.23
CA GLN A 246 21.08 -2.57 2.16
C GLN A 246 20.66 -3.35 0.91
N ALA A 247 19.55 -2.97 0.29
CA ALA A 247 18.89 -3.71 -0.78
C ALA A 247 19.11 -3.11 -2.18
N ILE A 248 19.40 -1.81 -2.28
CA ILE A 248 19.64 -1.13 -3.56
C ILE A 248 20.89 -1.65 -4.28
N ASP A 249 20.88 -1.56 -5.61
CA ASP A 249 22.08 -1.73 -6.42
C ASP A 249 23.12 -0.64 -6.07
N PRO A 250 24.42 -0.98 -5.86
CA PRO A 250 25.44 0.01 -5.54
C PRO A 250 25.56 1.18 -6.52
N THR A 251 25.14 1.00 -7.78
CA THR A 251 25.10 2.08 -8.79
C THR A 251 24.06 3.16 -8.48
N GLN A 252 23.07 2.85 -7.64
CA GLN A 252 22.02 3.78 -7.21
C GLN A 252 22.42 4.59 -5.97
N GLN A 253 23.61 4.34 -5.37
CA GLN A 253 24.02 4.96 -4.10
C GLN A 253 24.00 6.49 -4.15
N ALA A 254 24.41 7.11 -5.26
CA ALA A 254 24.42 8.55 -5.39
C ALA A 254 23.00 9.16 -5.37
N GLU A 255 22.03 8.49 -6.00
CA GLU A 255 20.63 8.89 -5.95
C GLU A 255 20.04 8.63 -4.56
N PHE A 256 20.39 7.50 -3.93
CA PHE A 256 20.00 7.23 -2.55
C PHE A 256 20.48 8.32 -1.59
N ASP A 257 21.76 8.69 -1.66
CA ASP A 257 22.36 9.69 -0.75
C ASP A 257 21.75 11.09 -0.93
N GLN A 258 21.20 11.38 -2.12
CA GLN A 258 20.50 12.63 -2.41
C GLN A 258 19.11 12.67 -1.75
N HIS A 259 18.42 11.53 -1.64
CA HIS A 259 17.01 11.47 -1.27
C HIS A 259 16.75 10.84 0.10
N PHE A 260 17.69 10.09 0.67
CA PHE A 260 17.50 9.31 1.89
C PHE A 260 18.66 9.49 2.87
N GLN A 261 18.33 9.58 4.15
CA GLN A 261 19.31 9.61 5.24
C GLN A 261 18.88 8.70 6.38
N TYR A 262 19.87 8.13 7.07
CA TYR A 262 19.69 7.37 8.30
C TYR A 262 20.93 7.46 9.18
N ASN A 263 20.86 6.94 10.41
CA ASN A 263 22.00 6.96 11.32
C ASN A 263 23.00 5.83 11.02
N HIS A 264 24.22 6.19 10.63
CA HIS A 264 25.30 5.24 10.29
C HIS A 264 26.07 4.68 11.50
N ALA A 265 25.76 5.10 12.72
CA ALA A 265 26.44 4.57 13.91
C ALA A 265 26.14 3.06 14.09
N PRO A 266 27.09 2.27 14.60
CA PRO A 266 26.92 0.83 14.77
C PRO A 266 25.64 0.48 15.54
N LYS A 267 24.82 -0.40 14.95
CA LYS A 267 23.52 -0.83 15.50
C LYS A 267 22.50 0.30 15.70
N LYS A 268 22.66 1.45 15.03
CA LYS A 268 21.70 2.57 15.10
C LYS A 268 21.01 2.86 13.77
N GLY A 269 21.16 1.99 12.77
CA GLY A 269 20.55 2.15 11.44
C GLY A 269 19.05 2.44 11.46
N TYR A 270 18.33 1.89 12.43
CA TYR A 270 16.88 2.10 12.61
C TYR A 270 16.50 3.53 13.08
N LEU A 271 17.46 4.40 13.37
CA LEU A 271 17.23 5.76 13.84
C LEU A 271 17.48 6.81 12.75
N GLY A 272 16.81 7.95 12.89
CA GLY A 272 17.10 9.15 12.12
C GLY A 272 16.76 9.05 10.62
N HIS A 273 15.76 8.24 10.27
CA HIS A 273 15.28 8.12 8.89
C HIS A 273 14.70 9.44 8.41
N LYS A 274 15.22 9.91 7.28
CA LYS A 274 14.73 11.10 6.60
C LYS A 274 14.59 10.86 5.11
N PHE A 275 13.69 11.60 4.49
CA PHE A 275 13.46 11.65 3.06
C PHE A 275 13.50 13.09 2.58
N ASN A 276 14.02 13.27 1.37
CA ASN A 276 14.09 14.52 0.67
C ASN A 276 13.47 14.32 -0.71
N ALA A 277 12.29 14.88 -0.94
CA ALA A 277 11.55 14.64 -2.18
C ALA A 277 12.16 15.42 -3.36
N THR A 278 12.74 16.57 -3.09
CA THR A 278 13.21 17.52 -4.13
C THR A 278 14.68 17.36 -4.48
N GLY A 279 15.46 16.70 -3.62
CA GLY A 279 16.92 16.68 -3.69
C GLY A 279 17.57 18.02 -3.33
N ALA A 280 16.80 19.00 -2.86
CA ALA A 280 17.32 20.29 -2.42
C ALA A 280 18.02 20.15 -1.07
N PRO A 281 19.16 20.83 -0.81
CA PRO A 281 19.98 20.59 0.39
C PRO A 281 19.24 20.69 1.73
N ASP A 282 18.18 21.48 1.81
CA ASP A 282 17.47 21.82 3.06
C ASP A 282 16.07 21.16 3.20
N ASP A 283 15.64 20.34 2.24
CA ASP A 283 14.29 19.75 2.19
C ASP A 283 14.21 18.37 2.87
N TRP A 284 14.82 18.23 4.05
CA TRP A 284 14.88 16.95 4.76
C TRP A 284 13.74 16.78 5.76
N HIS A 285 12.90 15.78 5.55
CA HIS A 285 11.75 15.45 6.40
C HIS A 285 11.97 14.14 7.14
N ALA A 286 11.64 14.10 8.44
CA ALA A 286 11.70 12.86 9.20
C ALA A 286 10.57 11.91 8.77
N LEU A 287 10.87 10.62 8.60
CA LEU A 287 9.85 9.63 8.19
C LEU A 287 8.94 9.17 9.32
N HIS A 288 9.46 9.14 10.55
CA HIS A 288 8.74 8.58 11.70
C HIS A 288 8.75 9.54 12.90
N PRO A 289 8.34 10.82 12.73
CA PRO A 289 8.47 11.85 13.76
C PRO A 289 7.62 11.56 15.00
N THR A 290 6.51 10.84 14.86
CA THR A 290 5.63 10.48 15.98
C THR A 290 5.73 9.00 16.34
N GLY A 291 6.20 8.16 15.41
CA GLY A 291 6.20 6.70 15.57
C GLY A 291 4.78 6.13 15.59
N SER A 292 3.81 6.87 15.04
CA SER A 292 2.39 6.50 15.03
C SER A 292 1.86 6.41 13.60
N PRO A 293 0.67 5.82 13.39
CA PRO A 293 -0.01 5.83 12.09
C PRO A 293 -0.28 7.23 11.51
N LYS A 294 0.02 8.33 12.22
CA LYS A 294 -0.07 9.69 11.66
C LYS A 294 1.07 10.02 10.68
N ASP A 295 2.11 9.19 10.63
CA ASP A 295 3.29 9.41 9.80
C ASP A 295 3.10 8.85 8.36
N GLN A 296 1.89 8.43 7.97
CA GLN A 296 1.67 7.70 6.71
C GLN A 296 2.04 8.47 5.45
N ASP A 297 1.72 9.76 5.35
CA ASP A 297 1.94 10.53 4.11
C ASP A 297 3.42 10.55 3.72
N ILE A 298 4.29 10.94 4.65
CA ILE A 298 5.74 11.01 4.37
C ILE A 298 6.36 9.62 4.14
N ASN A 299 5.80 8.58 4.75
CA ASN A 299 6.22 7.20 4.50
C ASN A 299 5.87 6.74 3.09
N TRP A 300 4.66 7.07 2.64
CA TRP A 300 4.20 6.79 1.28
C TRP A 300 4.98 7.58 0.24
N ASP A 301 5.29 8.85 0.48
CA ASP A 301 6.12 9.65 -0.43
C ASP A 301 7.52 9.03 -0.60
N ALA A 302 8.16 8.66 0.52
CA ALA A 302 9.47 8.03 0.52
C ALA A 302 9.45 6.66 -0.16
N PHE A 303 8.44 5.83 0.14
CA PHE A 303 8.26 4.53 -0.49
C PHE A 303 8.02 4.67 -2.00
N ASN A 304 7.17 5.59 -2.44
CA ASN A 304 6.86 5.79 -3.86
C ASN A 304 8.11 6.24 -4.65
N TYR A 305 8.92 7.12 -4.07
CA TYR A 305 10.21 7.49 -4.64
C TYR A 305 11.14 6.28 -4.74
N ALA A 306 11.32 5.55 -3.62
CA ALA A 306 12.16 4.37 -3.56
C ALA A 306 11.71 3.27 -4.54
N TYR A 307 10.41 3.06 -4.67
CA TYR A 307 9.81 2.07 -5.57
C TYR A 307 10.06 2.41 -7.05
N GLY A 308 10.13 3.70 -7.36
CA GLY A 308 10.58 4.21 -8.66
C GLY A 308 12.07 3.99 -8.95
N MET A 309 12.90 3.93 -7.91
CA MET A 309 14.33 3.60 -8.03
C MET A 309 14.54 2.09 -8.19
N ASP A 310 13.95 1.31 -7.29
CA ASP A 310 14.06 -0.15 -7.24
C ASP A 310 12.83 -0.73 -6.52
N ALA A 311 11.88 -1.25 -7.30
CA ALA A 311 10.61 -1.75 -6.80
C ALA A 311 10.77 -2.91 -5.80
N GLU A 312 11.71 -3.82 -6.04
CA GLU A 312 11.91 -4.99 -5.18
C GLU A 312 12.59 -4.58 -3.86
N ALA A 313 13.64 -3.75 -3.94
CA ALA A 313 14.32 -3.24 -2.75
C ALA A 313 13.41 -2.35 -1.89
N ALA A 314 12.59 -1.50 -2.52
CA ALA A 314 11.63 -0.65 -1.82
C ALA A 314 10.55 -1.47 -1.14
N ALA A 315 9.94 -2.42 -1.86
CA ALA A 315 8.93 -3.31 -1.29
C ALA A 315 9.50 -4.17 -0.15
N ALA A 316 10.75 -4.63 -0.27
CA ALA A 316 11.42 -5.37 0.81
C ALA A 316 11.64 -4.52 2.08
N SER A 317 11.61 -3.20 1.94
CA SER A 317 11.98 -2.22 2.97
C SER A 317 10.79 -1.55 3.65
N ILE A 318 9.56 -2.02 3.41
CA ILE A 318 8.38 -1.57 4.16
C ILE A 318 7.82 -2.68 5.06
N SER A 319 7.33 -2.31 6.24
CA SER A 319 6.32 -3.10 6.95
C SER A 319 4.96 -2.84 6.32
N MET A 320 4.11 -3.88 6.22
CA MET A 320 2.87 -3.83 5.45
C MET A 320 1.64 -4.18 6.31
N GLY A 321 0.65 -3.30 6.30
CA GLY A 321 -0.70 -3.54 6.81
C GLY A 321 -0.80 -3.63 8.34
N PRO A 322 -1.97 -4.06 8.87
CA PRO A 322 -2.24 -4.15 10.30
C PRO A 322 -1.36 -5.11 11.08
N GLY A 323 -0.66 -6.04 10.40
CA GLY A 323 0.32 -6.90 11.05
C GLY A 323 1.75 -6.39 10.96
N GLN A 324 2.01 -5.32 10.19
CA GLN A 324 3.34 -4.76 9.99
C GLN A 324 4.41 -5.80 9.55
N VAL A 325 4.01 -6.76 8.71
CA VAL A 325 4.96 -7.76 8.18
C VAL A 325 5.92 -7.08 7.21
N MET A 326 7.22 -7.21 7.45
CA MET A 326 8.24 -6.66 6.57
C MET A 326 8.28 -7.36 5.21
N GLY A 327 8.42 -6.60 4.12
CA GLY A 327 8.46 -7.15 2.77
C GLY A 327 9.62 -8.12 2.51
N PHE A 328 10.76 -7.97 3.18
CA PHE A 328 11.86 -8.94 3.08
C PHE A 328 11.46 -10.36 3.57
N ASN A 329 10.34 -10.49 4.30
CA ASN A 329 9.80 -11.79 4.71
C ASN A 329 8.96 -12.48 3.61
N HIS A 330 8.83 -11.91 2.40
CA HIS A 330 7.94 -12.38 1.33
C HIS A 330 8.00 -13.90 1.08
N THR A 331 9.20 -14.49 1.08
CA THR A 331 9.36 -15.93 0.83
C THR A 331 8.74 -16.76 1.96
N SER A 332 8.87 -16.31 3.21
CA SER A 332 8.31 -17.00 4.38
C SER A 332 6.79 -16.98 4.40
N VAL A 333 6.16 -16.00 3.75
CA VAL A 333 4.71 -15.84 3.65
C VAL A 333 4.17 -16.22 2.26
N GLY A 334 4.98 -16.88 1.43
CA GLY A 334 4.52 -17.53 0.19
C GLY A 334 4.54 -16.68 -1.08
N TYR A 335 5.15 -15.49 -1.07
CA TYR A 335 5.29 -14.64 -2.26
C TYR A 335 6.66 -14.80 -2.92
N THR A 336 6.67 -14.77 -4.26
CA THR A 336 7.89 -14.97 -5.06
C THR A 336 8.88 -13.81 -4.97
N SER A 337 8.42 -12.61 -4.61
CA SER A 337 9.24 -11.42 -4.41
C SER A 337 8.54 -10.45 -3.44
N ALA A 338 9.28 -9.49 -2.90
CA ALA A 338 8.72 -8.45 -2.05
C ALA A 338 7.76 -7.54 -2.82
N ASP A 339 8.05 -7.24 -4.08
CA ASP A 339 7.13 -6.51 -4.97
C ASP A 339 5.81 -7.28 -5.18
N ALA A 340 5.87 -8.60 -5.38
CA ALA A 340 4.68 -9.44 -5.49
C ALA A 340 3.85 -9.44 -4.19
N MET A 341 4.51 -9.46 -3.03
CA MET A 341 3.86 -9.32 -1.73
C MET A 341 3.18 -7.95 -1.59
N TYR A 342 3.88 -6.85 -1.88
CA TYR A 342 3.33 -5.50 -1.84
C TYR A 342 2.07 -5.37 -2.71
N LYS A 343 2.14 -5.80 -3.98
CA LYS A 343 1.01 -5.77 -4.91
C LYS A 343 -0.19 -6.58 -4.43
N ALA A 344 0.04 -7.71 -3.77
CA ALA A 344 -1.03 -8.53 -3.21
C ALA A 344 -1.67 -7.91 -1.97
N LEU A 345 -0.89 -7.20 -1.15
CA LEU A 345 -1.35 -6.65 0.13
C LEU A 345 -1.96 -5.25 -0.01
N LYS A 346 -1.47 -4.40 -0.93
CA LYS A 346 -1.81 -2.97 -0.96
C LYS A 346 -3.31 -2.68 -1.03
N ASP A 347 -4.08 -3.56 -1.70
CA ASP A 347 -5.52 -3.40 -1.94
C ASP A 347 -6.38 -4.51 -1.31
N SER A 348 -5.83 -5.35 -0.41
CA SER A 348 -6.55 -6.49 0.17
C SER A 348 -6.32 -6.63 1.67
N ALA A 349 -7.33 -6.25 2.46
CA ALA A 349 -7.32 -6.45 3.91
C ALA A 349 -7.15 -7.94 4.29
N TYR A 350 -7.77 -8.86 3.52
CA TYR A 350 -7.56 -10.29 3.69
C TYR A 350 -6.08 -10.66 3.54
N ASN A 351 -5.43 -10.24 2.45
CA ASN A 351 -4.03 -10.59 2.21
C ASN A 351 -3.09 -9.97 3.25
N GLN A 352 -3.44 -8.81 3.79
CA GLN A 352 -2.68 -8.19 4.89
C GLN A 352 -2.80 -9.02 6.19
N PHE A 353 -4.00 -9.47 6.56
CA PHE A 353 -4.19 -10.37 7.70
C PHE A 353 -3.53 -11.73 7.45
N ALA A 354 -3.68 -12.27 6.24
CA ALA A 354 -3.12 -13.56 5.85
C ALA A 354 -1.60 -13.55 5.93
N ALA A 355 -0.93 -12.50 5.43
CA ALA A 355 0.52 -12.35 5.53
C ALA A 355 0.99 -12.34 7.00
N MET A 356 0.27 -11.67 7.89
CA MET A 356 0.58 -11.68 9.33
C MET A 356 0.46 -13.08 9.92
N THR A 357 -0.66 -13.76 9.70
CA THR A 357 -0.89 -15.09 10.26
C THR A 357 0.03 -16.15 9.64
N ASP A 358 0.34 -16.03 8.35
CA ASP A 358 1.26 -16.93 7.66
C ASP A 358 2.71 -16.70 8.14
N HIS A 359 3.10 -15.46 8.46
CA HIS A 359 4.41 -15.15 9.04
C HIS A 359 4.59 -15.81 10.42
N ILE A 360 3.56 -15.70 11.26
CA ILE A 360 3.52 -16.35 12.58
C ILE A 360 3.54 -17.87 12.40
N ALA A 361 2.75 -18.42 11.49
CA ALA A 361 2.67 -19.86 11.24
C ALA A 361 3.99 -20.44 10.70
N ALA A 362 4.72 -19.67 9.90
CA ALA A 362 6.03 -20.06 9.35
C ALA A 362 7.14 -20.11 10.42
N ASN A 363 6.95 -19.46 11.57
CA ASN A 363 7.90 -19.45 12.67
C ASN A 363 7.37 -20.25 13.87
N ALA A 364 7.95 -21.44 14.09
CA ALA A 364 7.52 -22.33 15.15
C ALA A 364 7.63 -21.74 16.56
N GLU A 365 8.60 -20.85 16.81
CA GLU A 365 8.78 -20.19 18.11
C GLU A 365 7.71 -19.12 18.32
N LEU A 366 7.47 -18.24 17.33
CA LEU A 366 6.38 -17.25 17.39
C LEU A 366 5.03 -17.92 17.66
N LYS A 367 4.73 -18.98 16.91
CA LYS A 367 3.49 -19.75 17.07
C LYS A 367 3.39 -20.41 18.44
N LYS A 368 4.49 -20.99 18.94
CA LYS A 368 4.52 -21.63 20.26
C LYS A 368 4.29 -20.59 21.36
N ASP A 369 4.98 -19.46 21.31
CA ASP A 369 4.94 -18.45 22.36
C ASP A 369 3.54 -17.83 22.50
N LEU A 370 2.83 -17.59 21.39
CA LEU A 370 1.42 -17.17 21.45
C LEU A 370 0.53 -18.25 22.08
N ASN A 371 0.66 -19.51 21.66
CA ASN A 371 -0.17 -20.60 22.17
C ASN A 371 0.09 -20.91 23.65
N ASP A 372 1.32 -20.70 24.12
CA ASP A 372 1.70 -20.84 25.53
C ASP A 372 1.33 -19.60 26.37
N GLY A 373 0.89 -18.50 25.74
CA GLY A 373 0.59 -17.22 26.38
C GLY A 373 1.83 -16.46 26.83
N ASP A 374 3.01 -16.77 26.30
CA ASP A 374 4.27 -16.06 26.55
C ASP A 374 4.43 -14.87 25.59
N TYR A 375 3.61 -13.84 25.82
CA TYR A 375 3.60 -12.64 24.98
C TYR A 375 4.92 -11.86 25.01
N ASP A 376 5.73 -12.02 26.06
CA ASP A 376 7.05 -11.38 26.15
C ASP A 376 8.08 -12.08 25.27
N ALA A 377 8.06 -13.42 25.21
CA ALA A 377 8.86 -14.18 24.27
C ALA A 377 8.43 -13.91 22.83
N PHE A 378 7.11 -13.91 22.56
CA PHE A 378 6.56 -13.52 21.27
C PHE A 378 7.04 -12.12 20.85
N ALA A 379 6.93 -11.11 21.72
CA ALA A 379 7.35 -9.74 21.42
C ALA A 379 8.82 -9.64 21.02
N LYS A 380 9.71 -10.35 21.72
CA LYS A 380 11.16 -10.36 21.40
C LYS A 380 11.43 -10.79 19.97
N LEU A 381 10.70 -11.79 19.48
CA LEU A 381 10.86 -12.33 18.14
C LEU A 381 10.12 -11.49 17.09
N TYR A 382 8.93 -10.97 17.43
CA TYR A 382 8.07 -10.28 16.47
C TYR A 382 8.52 -8.84 16.19
N ASN A 383 8.88 -8.08 17.23
CA ASN A 383 9.22 -6.65 17.10
C ASN A 383 10.62 -6.28 17.62
N GLY A 384 11.42 -7.26 18.03
CA GLY A 384 12.74 -7.03 18.62
C GLY A 384 12.73 -6.73 20.12
N GLY A 385 11.61 -6.94 20.82
CA GLY A 385 11.51 -6.85 22.28
C GLY A 385 11.32 -5.43 22.81
N ILE A 386 10.55 -4.59 22.09
CA ILE A 386 10.18 -3.26 22.58
C ILE A 386 9.42 -3.41 23.91
N ALA A 387 9.86 -2.65 24.92
CA ALA A 387 9.27 -2.70 26.25
C ALA A 387 7.76 -2.40 26.22
N GLY A 388 6.98 -3.23 26.92
CA GLY A 388 5.51 -3.10 27.03
C GLY A 388 4.71 -3.69 25.87
N TYR A 389 5.34 -4.09 24.75
CA TYR A 389 4.60 -4.62 23.61
C TYR A 389 3.86 -5.93 23.93
N GLY A 390 4.54 -6.90 24.54
CA GLY A 390 3.93 -8.19 24.92
C GLY A 390 2.77 -8.01 25.90
N GLU A 391 2.96 -7.14 26.89
CA GLU A 391 1.92 -6.78 27.86
C GLU A 391 0.69 -6.14 27.18
N ASN A 392 0.88 -5.25 26.21
CA ASN A 392 -0.23 -4.65 25.48
C ASN A 392 -0.99 -5.69 24.64
N VAL A 393 -0.30 -6.54 23.88
CA VAL A 393 -0.95 -7.61 23.11
C VAL A 393 -1.77 -8.51 24.03
N LYS A 394 -1.21 -8.89 25.19
CA LYS A 394 -1.92 -9.66 26.22
C LYS A 394 -3.18 -8.93 26.71
N ASN A 395 -3.07 -7.64 27.02
CA ASN A 395 -4.20 -6.84 27.52
C ASN A 395 -5.32 -6.73 26.47
N TYR A 396 -4.96 -6.60 25.19
CA TYR A 396 -5.93 -6.56 24.09
C TYR A 396 -6.59 -7.92 23.85
N ALA A 397 -5.82 -9.01 23.89
CA ALA A 397 -6.35 -10.37 23.83
C ALA A 397 -7.32 -10.63 25.00
N GLN A 398 -6.97 -10.22 26.22
CA GLN A 398 -7.85 -10.34 27.38
C GLN A 398 -9.14 -9.52 27.23
N ALA A 399 -9.05 -8.29 26.72
CA ALA A 399 -10.23 -7.47 26.49
C ALA A 399 -11.21 -8.11 25.51
N PHE A 400 -10.73 -8.84 24.50
CA PHE A 400 -11.60 -9.60 23.60
C PHE A 400 -12.31 -10.76 24.33
N GLU A 401 -11.59 -11.51 25.17
CA GLU A 401 -12.20 -12.55 26.00
C GLU A 401 -13.26 -11.97 26.95
N ASP A 402 -12.99 -10.81 27.54
CA ASP A 402 -13.90 -10.16 28.49
C ASP A 402 -15.21 -9.72 27.81
N VAL A 403 -15.13 -9.11 26.61
CA VAL A 403 -16.34 -8.64 25.89
C VAL A 403 -17.12 -9.78 25.24
N THR A 404 -16.49 -10.94 25.03
CA THR A 404 -17.14 -12.14 24.50
C THR A 404 -17.53 -13.16 25.56
N ALA A 405 -17.24 -12.87 26.84
CA ALA A 405 -17.53 -13.77 27.95
C ALA A 405 -19.03 -14.10 28.02
N GLY A 406 -19.35 -15.38 27.87
CA GLY A 406 -20.74 -15.88 27.91
C GLY A 406 -21.54 -15.68 26.62
N MET A 407 -20.97 -15.08 25.58
CA MET A 407 -21.57 -15.10 24.24
C MET A 407 -21.65 -16.53 23.73
N LYS A 408 -22.72 -16.83 22.99
CA LYS A 408 -22.90 -18.10 22.29
C LYS A 408 -23.14 -17.82 20.82
N PRO A 409 -22.67 -18.69 19.91
CA PRO A 409 -23.01 -18.58 18.50
C PRO A 409 -24.53 -18.46 18.31
N PRO A 410 -25.00 -17.57 17.42
CA PRO A 410 -26.41 -17.48 17.12
C PRO A 410 -26.93 -18.83 16.63
N ALA A 411 -28.19 -19.15 17.00
CA ALA A 411 -28.81 -20.39 16.54
C ALA A 411 -28.84 -20.42 15.00
N PRO A 412 -28.57 -21.58 14.37
CA PRO A 412 -28.65 -21.68 12.92
C PRO A 412 -30.06 -21.29 12.43
N PRO A 413 -30.17 -20.63 11.27
CA PRO A 413 -31.46 -20.24 10.73
C PRO A 413 -32.36 -21.47 10.62
N ALA A 414 -33.60 -21.34 11.09
CA ALA A 414 -34.58 -22.42 11.03
C ALA A 414 -34.73 -22.86 9.57
N VAL A 415 -34.41 -24.12 9.28
CA VAL A 415 -34.53 -24.68 7.93
C VAL A 415 -36.02 -24.74 7.59
N THR A 416 -36.53 -23.74 6.86
CA THR A 416 -37.84 -23.83 6.22
C THR A 416 -37.73 -24.84 5.08
N ARG A 417 -38.14 -26.08 5.36
CA ARG A 417 -38.40 -27.06 4.31
C ARG A 417 -39.61 -26.56 3.51
N HIS A 418 -39.37 -26.10 2.28
CA HIS A 418 -40.43 -25.88 1.29
C HIS A 418 -40.84 -27.19 0.63
#